data_AF-A0A946NLI0-F1
#
_entry.id   AF-A0A946NLI0-F1
#
_cell.length_a   1.000
_cell.length_b   1.000
_cell.length_c   1.000
_cell.angle_alpha   90.00
_cell.angle_beta   90.00
_cell.angle_gamma   90.00
#
_symmetry.space_group_name_H-M   'P 1'
#
loop_
_entity.id
_entity.type
_entity.pdbx_description
1 polymer ?
#
loop_
_entity_poly.entity_id
_entity_poly.type
_entity_poly.pdbx_seq_one_letter_code
_entity_poly.pdbx_strand_id
1 'polypeptide(L)'
;MNTLSNPSFDRNDLVNLISKSQEYIEILKSIISIEDLQSMTPANLFAEVDSKFSSEALSKLEEKIAQTRMIFENDSSILLELPGKPPVEYNCKQMGFRSQETKTWRMLNNILSSAPHTFSFGVAYIYPDGSRKNRQKCKDYDAKWKLLDELNKKLLVFFQREFSWCFPKGYKLYEDAVTATDGDKSFKFIVGVPSSKDQEAPLDNIEKRFLSHDESNLVKEIRVLNNDFSVDSFVHNEPPEFLVAALNVGRSKFGWNDKKVMEIIQY
;
A
#
# COMPACT_ATOMS: atom_id res chain seq x y z
N MET A 1 31.94 11.48 77.15
CA MET A 1 32.17 10.45 76.11
C MET A 1 30.84 10.15 75.47
N ASN A 2 30.66 10.46 74.18
CA ASN A 2 29.53 9.97 73.38
C ASN A 2 30.10 9.48 72.05
N THR A 3 30.13 8.16 71.87
CA THR A 3 30.57 7.48 70.65
C THR A 3 29.43 7.54 69.63
N LEU A 4 29.66 8.26 68.52
CA LEU A 4 28.79 8.23 67.34
C LEU A 4 28.82 6.82 66.74
N SER A 5 27.71 6.11 66.82
CA SER A 5 27.47 4.82 66.18
C SER A 5 27.39 4.99 64.66
N ASN A 6 28.32 4.37 63.93
CA ASN A 6 28.25 4.27 62.47
C ASN A 6 26.97 3.52 62.05
N PRO A 7 26.19 4.03 61.08
CA PRO A 7 25.11 3.24 60.50
C PRO A 7 25.73 2.13 59.64
N SER A 8 25.56 0.86 60.04
CA SER A 8 25.90 -0.26 59.18
C SER A 8 24.82 -0.38 58.10
N PHE A 9 25.16 -0.04 56.86
CA PHE A 9 24.32 -0.35 55.71
C PHE A 9 24.22 -1.87 55.56
N ASP A 10 23.04 -2.43 55.79
CA ASP A 10 22.80 -3.86 55.56
C ASP A 10 22.66 -4.13 54.06
N ARG A 11 22.96 -5.36 53.64
CA ARG A 11 22.80 -5.84 52.26
C ARG A 11 21.37 -5.62 51.75
N ASN A 12 20.37 -5.72 52.64
CA ASN A 12 18.98 -5.47 52.30
C ASN A 12 18.69 -4.00 51.99
N ASP A 13 19.36 -3.05 52.66
CA ASP A 13 19.24 -1.62 52.36
C ASP A 13 19.81 -1.30 50.98
N LEU A 14 20.92 -1.95 50.62
CA LEU A 14 21.55 -1.85 49.30
C LEU A 14 20.65 -2.41 48.19
N VAL A 15 20.04 -3.58 48.41
CA VAL A 15 19.09 -4.17 47.45
C VAL A 15 17.85 -3.30 47.29
N ASN A 16 17.30 -2.76 48.37
CA ASN A 16 16.17 -1.83 48.30
C ASN A 16 16.51 -0.53 47.57
N LEU A 17 17.72 0.01 47.77
CA LEU A 17 18.20 1.20 47.07
C LEU A 17 18.34 0.93 45.57
N ILE A 18 18.91 -0.22 45.19
CA ILE A 18 19.05 -0.63 43.79
C ILE A 18 17.68 -0.81 43.13
N SER A 19 16.75 -1.54 43.77
CA SER A 19 15.40 -1.74 43.23
C SER A 19 14.65 -0.43 43.04
N LYS A 20 14.71 0.50 44.01
CA LYS A 20 14.12 1.83 43.86
C LYS A 20 14.78 2.62 42.73
N SER A 21 16.11 2.56 42.60
CA SER A 21 16.81 3.24 41.51
C SER A 21 16.41 2.71 40.13
N GLN A 22 16.16 1.41 40.02
CA GLN A 22 15.68 0.78 38.79
C GLN A 22 14.27 1.26 38.43
N GLU A 23 13.38 1.34 39.42
CA GLU A 23 12.03 1.86 39.26
C GLU A 23 12.03 3.33 38.81
N TYR A 24 12.91 4.17 39.39
CA TYR A 24 13.09 5.55 38.94
C TYR A 24 13.63 5.64 37.51
N ILE A 25 14.54 4.75 37.11
CA ILE A 25 15.06 4.69 35.74
C ILE A 25 13.95 4.35 34.76
N GLU A 26 13.09 3.38 35.07
CA GLU A 26 11.96 3.02 34.20
C GLU A 26 10.90 4.11 34.11
N ILE A 27 10.62 4.80 35.22
CA ILE A 27 9.74 5.98 35.23
C ILE A 27 10.34 7.10 34.37
N LEU A 28 11.64 7.39 34.50
CA LEU A 28 12.31 8.42 33.69
C LEU A 28 12.33 8.05 32.21
N LYS A 29 12.58 6.79 31.84
CA LYS A 29 12.48 6.31 30.45
C LYS A 29 11.06 6.48 29.89
N SER A 30 10.04 6.17 30.70
CA SER A 30 8.63 6.36 30.32
C SER A 30 8.29 7.84 30.15
N ILE A 31 8.81 8.72 31.00
CA ILE A 31 8.59 10.16 30.91
C ILE A 31 9.28 10.72 29.65
N ILE A 32 10.55 10.34 29.40
CA ILE A 32 11.27 10.72 28.17
C ILE A 32 10.51 10.26 26.93
N SER A 33 10.03 9.01 26.89
CA SER A 33 9.20 8.50 25.79
C SER A 33 7.88 9.26 25.60
N ILE A 34 7.29 9.81 26.67
CA ILE A 34 6.06 10.62 26.60
C ILE A 34 6.37 12.06 26.19
N GLU A 35 7.50 12.61 26.64
CA GLU A 35 7.96 13.96 26.31
C GLU A 35 8.42 14.04 24.84
N ASP A 36 8.97 12.95 24.29
CA ASP A 36 9.22 12.76 22.85
C ASP A 36 7.92 12.73 22.04
N LEU A 37 6.82 12.20 22.60
CA LEU A 37 5.51 12.20 21.94
C LEU A 37 4.79 13.55 22.04
N GLN A 38 5.05 14.35 23.08
CA GLN A 38 4.41 15.66 23.30
C GLN A 38 5.19 16.83 22.67
N SER A 39 6.51 16.70 22.50
CA SER A 39 7.34 17.66 21.75
C SER A 39 7.20 17.54 20.23
N MET A 40 6.62 16.44 19.73
CA MET A 40 6.20 16.26 18.33
C MET A 40 4.96 17.08 17.98
N THR A 41 5.12 18.41 17.90
CA THR A 41 4.22 19.21 17.05
C THR A 41 4.60 18.95 15.59
N PRO A 42 3.63 18.82 14.66
CA PRO A 42 3.91 18.57 13.24
C PRO A 42 4.82 19.63 12.59
N ALA A 43 5.04 20.78 13.23
CA ALA A 43 5.98 21.81 12.82
C ALA A 43 7.46 21.49 13.14
N ASN A 44 7.75 20.79 14.24
CA ASN A 44 9.14 20.49 14.66
C ASN A 44 9.75 19.29 13.92
N LEU A 45 8.92 18.38 13.41
CA LEU A 45 9.34 17.24 12.55
C LEU A 45 10.05 17.68 11.25
N PHE A 46 9.92 18.95 10.85
CA PHE A 46 10.52 19.48 9.62
C PHE A 46 11.63 20.50 9.85
N ALA A 47 11.95 20.86 11.10
CA ALA A 47 12.90 21.94 11.40
C ALA A 47 14.34 21.43 11.61
N GLU A 48 14.55 20.20 12.10
CA GLU A 48 15.90 19.69 12.37
C GLU A 48 16.63 19.08 11.16
N VAL A 49 15.94 18.88 10.03
CA VAL A 49 16.55 18.32 8.80
C VAL A 49 17.10 19.41 7.87
N ASP A 50 17.23 20.66 8.35
CA ASP A 50 17.83 21.76 7.60
C ASP A 50 19.37 21.71 7.56
N SER A 51 20.00 20.70 8.18
CA SER A 51 21.39 20.35 7.84
C SER A 51 21.39 19.86 6.39
N LYS A 52 22.05 20.59 5.48
CA LYS A 52 22.24 20.23 4.05
C LYS A 52 22.20 18.71 3.87
N PHE A 53 21.08 18.19 3.36
CA PHE A 53 20.97 16.77 3.06
C PHE A 53 22.06 16.47 2.04
N SER A 54 23.12 15.76 2.46
CA SER A 54 24.28 15.53 1.60
C SER A 54 23.84 14.80 0.34
N SER A 55 24.43 15.14 -0.81
CA SER A 55 24.18 14.43 -2.07
C SER A 55 24.41 12.93 -1.93
N GLU A 56 25.39 12.53 -1.10
CA GLU A 56 25.67 11.13 -0.82
C GLU A 56 24.59 10.47 0.03
N ALA A 57 24.06 11.18 1.03
CA ALA A 57 22.96 10.69 1.85
C ALA A 57 21.67 10.53 1.01
N LEU A 58 21.43 11.45 0.09
CA LEU A 58 20.31 11.36 -0.86
C LEU A 58 20.47 10.17 -1.81
N SER A 59 21.66 9.97 -2.39
CA SER A 59 21.93 8.82 -3.26
C SER A 59 21.65 7.49 -2.54
N LYS A 60 22.16 7.35 -1.31
CA LYS A 60 21.93 6.14 -0.50
C LYS A 60 20.45 5.95 -0.14
N LEU A 61 19.70 7.04 0.08
CA LEU A 61 18.27 6.98 0.34
C LEU A 61 17.50 6.54 -0.92
N GLU A 62 17.79 7.13 -2.06
CA GLU A 62 17.20 6.78 -3.35
C GLU A 62 17.48 5.32 -3.71
N GLU A 63 18.70 4.83 -3.50
CA GLU A 63 19.05 3.41 -3.67
C GLU A 63 18.23 2.49 -2.78
N LYS A 64 18.05 2.83 -1.49
CA LYS A 64 17.21 2.06 -0.56
C LYS A 64 15.76 2.00 -1.03
N ILE A 65 15.22 3.13 -1.49
CA ILE A 65 13.85 3.22 -1.98
C ILE A 65 13.69 2.38 -3.25
N ALA A 66 14.61 2.54 -4.20
CA ALA A 66 14.60 1.80 -5.47
C ALA A 66 14.74 0.28 -5.29
N GLN A 67 15.37 -0.18 -4.21
CA GLN A 67 15.49 -1.60 -3.89
C GLN A 67 14.35 -2.14 -3.01
N THR A 68 13.51 -1.26 -2.47
CA THR A 68 12.36 -1.67 -1.66
C THR A 68 11.26 -2.15 -2.58
N ARG A 69 10.66 -3.28 -2.22
CA ARG A 69 9.52 -3.84 -2.96
C ARG A 69 8.26 -3.74 -2.13
N MET A 70 7.20 -3.21 -2.74
CA MET A 70 5.87 -3.12 -2.16
C MET A 70 4.91 -3.98 -2.98
N ILE A 71 4.28 -4.96 -2.34
CA ILE A 71 3.45 -5.98 -2.98
C ILE A 71 2.03 -5.87 -2.44
N PHE A 72 1.07 -5.84 -3.36
CA PHE A 72 -0.33 -5.96 -2.98
C PHE A 72 -0.62 -7.40 -2.50
N GLU A 73 -1.15 -7.52 -1.28
CA GLU A 73 -1.61 -8.79 -0.73
C GLU A 73 -3.13 -8.89 -0.80
N ASN A 74 -3.84 -7.94 -0.19
CA ASN A 74 -5.28 -7.83 -0.20
C ASN A 74 -5.74 -6.39 0.13
N ASP A 75 -7.05 -6.16 0.18
CA ASP A 75 -7.61 -4.83 0.45
C ASP A 75 -7.25 -4.25 1.82
N SER A 76 -6.73 -5.06 2.74
CA SER A 76 -6.44 -4.68 4.13
C SER A 76 -4.95 -4.63 4.46
N SER A 77 -4.09 -5.26 3.64
CA SER A 77 -2.66 -5.35 3.87
C SER A 77 -1.80 -5.34 2.61
N ILE A 78 -0.53 -4.95 2.81
CA ILE A 78 0.52 -4.84 1.81
C ILE A 78 1.76 -5.53 2.39
N LEU A 79 2.50 -6.28 1.57
CA LEU A 79 3.81 -6.80 1.95
C LEU A 79 4.90 -5.79 1.54
N LEU A 80 5.85 -5.57 2.45
CA LEU A 80 7.04 -4.78 2.20
C LEU A 80 8.29 -5.65 2.34
N GLU A 81 9.08 -5.72 1.28
CA GLU A 81 10.33 -6.44 1.23
C GLU A 81 11.48 -5.43 1.08
N LEU A 82 12.36 -5.42 2.09
CA LEU A 82 13.61 -4.67 2.05
C LEU A 82 14.72 -5.55 1.47
N PRO A 83 15.76 -4.96 0.86
CA PRO A 83 16.86 -5.74 0.28
C PRO A 83 17.49 -6.68 1.31
N GLY A 84 17.49 -7.98 1.00
CA GLY A 84 18.07 -9.03 1.84
C GLY A 84 17.25 -9.38 3.09
N LYS A 85 15.99 -8.93 3.20
CA LYS A 85 15.08 -9.26 4.30
C LYS A 85 13.82 -9.95 3.78
N PRO A 86 13.19 -10.83 4.57
CA PRO A 86 11.91 -11.42 4.18
C PRO A 86 10.82 -10.33 4.08
N PRO A 87 9.79 -10.53 3.23
CA PRO A 87 8.64 -9.65 3.18
C PRO A 87 7.92 -9.59 4.53
N VAL A 88 7.54 -8.38 4.95
CA VAL A 88 6.79 -8.12 6.18
C VAL A 88 5.43 -7.55 5.83
N GLU A 89 4.38 -8.13 6.39
CA GLU A 89 3.01 -7.68 6.19
C GLU A 89 2.68 -6.46 7.06
N TYR A 90 2.11 -5.43 6.42
CA TYR A 90 1.61 -4.24 7.08
C TYR A 90 0.15 -4.01 6.74
N ASN A 91 -0.68 -3.84 7.76
CA ASN A 91 -2.05 -3.40 7.58
C ASN A 91 -2.15 -1.88 7.44
N CYS A 92 -3.31 -1.41 6.99
CA CYS A 92 -3.56 0.03 6.77
C CYS A 92 -3.26 0.91 8.01
N LYS A 93 -3.55 0.45 9.23
CA LYS A 93 -3.30 1.23 10.46
C LYS A 93 -1.81 1.33 10.77
N GLN A 94 -1.08 0.23 10.59
CA GLN A 94 0.37 0.22 10.71
C GLN A 94 1.01 1.18 9.70
N MET A 95 0.47 1.32 8.49
CA MET A 95 0.97 2.30 7.52
C MET A 95 0.48 3.74 7.75
N GLY A 96 -0.23 4.02 8.85
CA GLY A 96 -0.70 5.38 9.20
C GLY A 96 -2.00 5.81 8.52
N PHE A 97 -2.76 4.87 7.97
CA PHE A 97 -4.10 5.09 7.46
C PHE A 97 -5.15 4.83 8.55
N ARG A 98 -6.28 5.53 8.48
CA ARG A 98 -7.36 5.38 9.47
C ARG A 98 -8.08 4.03 9.32
N SER A 99 -8.31 3.62 8.08
CA SER A 99 -8.99 2.38 7.71
C SER A 99 -8.72 2.05 6.24
N GLN A 100 -9.05 0.81 5.84
CA GLN A 100 -9.01 0.34 4.46
C GLN A 100 -9.98 1.08 3.52
N GLU A 101 -10.95 1.80 4.08
CA GLU A 101 -11.92 2.56 3.29
C GLU A 101 -11.45 3.96 2.92
N THR A 102 -10.30 4.40 3.46
CA THR A 102 -9.78 5.73 3.15
C THR A 102 -9.41 5.85 1.68
N LYS A 103 -9.74 6.98 1.05
CA LYS A 103 -9.45 7.22 -0.37
C LYS A 103 -7.97 7.07 -0.70
N THR A 104 -7.08 7.48 0.20
CA THR A 104 -5.63 7.36 0.02
C THR A 104 -5.16 5.91 0.05
N TRP A 105 -5.76 5.07 0.91
CA TRP A 105 -5.44 3.64 0.97
C TRP A 105 -5.93 2.91 -0.28
N ARG A 106 -7.19 3.15 -0.67
CA ARG A 106 -7.74 2.62 -1.93
C ARG A 106 -6.92 3.04 -3.14
N MET A 107 -6.47 4.29 -3.18
CA MET A 107 -5.59 4.77 -4.25
C MET A 107 -4.28 3.98 -4.29
N LEU A 108 -3.62 3.75 -3.15
CA LEU A 108 -2.41 2.95 -3.07
C LEU A 108 -2.66 1.53 -3.59
N ASN A 109 -3.68 0.84 -3.06
CA ASN A 109 -4.01 -0.52 -3.47
C ASN A 109 -4.33 -0.61 -4.96
N ASN A 110 -5.12 0.32 -5.50
CA ASN A 110 -5.45 0.33 -6.94
C ASN A 110 -4.20 0.47 -7.83
N ILE A 111 -3.18 1.22 -7.38
CA ILE A 111 -1.92 1.34 -8.12
C ILE A 111 -1.11 0.05 -8.02
N LEU A 112 -1.08 -0.58 -6.84
CA LEU A 112 -0.31 -1.81 -6.61
C LEU A 112 -0.94 -3.06 -7.23
N SER A 113 -2.27 -3.15 -7.28
CA SER A 113 -2.99 -4.37 -7.68
C SER A 113 -2.95 -4.63 -9.19
N SER A 114 -2.81 -3.57 -10.00
CA SER A 114 -3.03 -3.64 -11.44
C SER A 114 -1.91 -2.97 -12.22
N ALA A 115 -1.33 -3.73 -13.17
CA ALA A 115 -0.42 -3.18 -14.17
C ALA A 115 -1.13 -2.08 -14.97
N PRO A 116 -0.45 -1.00 -15.38
CA PRO A 116 1.01 -0.82 -15.40
C PRO A 116 1.62 -0.25 -14.11
N HIS A 117 0.90 -0.22 -12.99
CA HIS A 117 1.35 0.38 -11.72
C HIS A 117 1.68 1.88 -11.80
N THR A 118 1.06 2.56 -12.74
CA THR A 118 1.14 4.01 -12.90
C THR A 118 -0.16 4.68 -12.47
N PHE A 119 -0.10 5.99 -12.28
CA PHE A 119 -1.28 6.80 -12.04
C PHE A 119 -1.19 8.13 -12.77
N SER A 120 -2.35 8.65 -13.17
CA SER A 120 -2.47 9.91 -13.89
C SER A 120 -3.39 10.89 -13.16
N PHE A 121 -3.00 12.16 -13.13
CA PHE A 121 -3.88 13.24 -12.68
C PHE A 121 -4.89 13.65 -13.76
N GLY A 122 -4.67 13.24 -15.01
CA GLY A 122 -5.43 13.69 -16.17
C GLY A 122 -5.11 15.13 -16.57
N VAL A 123 -6.04 15.76 -17.29
CA VAL A 123 -5.83 17.09 -17.87
C VAL A 123 -6.00 18.18 -16.80
N ALA A 124 -4.96 19.00 -16.58
CA ALA A 124 -5.01 20.10 -15.62
C ALA A 124 -5.89 21.28 -16.07
N TYR A 125 -5.98 21.52 -17.38
CA TYR A 125 -6.73 22.63 -17.96
C TYR A 125 -7.50 22.21 -19.19
N ILE A 126 -8.78 22.56 -19.23
CA ILE A 126 -9.64 22.39 -20.40
C ILE A 126 -9.68 23.72 -21.16
N TYR A 127 -9.73 23.65 -22.49
CA TYR A 127 -9.81 24.81 -23.37
C TYR A 127 -11.10 24.69 -24.20
N PRO A 128 -12.26 25.16 -23.69
CA PRO A 128 -13.55 24.93 -24.33
C PRO A 128 -13.64 25.49 -25.76
N ASP A 129 -12.90 26.54 -26.04
CA ASP A 129 -12.80 27.23 -27.33
C ASP A 129 -11.46 26.96 -28.06
N GLY A 130 -10.65 26.02 -27.55
CA GLY A 130 -9.29 25.74 -28.05
C GLY A 130 -8.27 26.85 -27.78
N SER A 131 -8.66 27.97 -27.18
CA SER A 131 -7.79 29.11 -26.92
C SER A 131 -7.13 29.01 -25.55
N ARG A 132 -5.80 29.16 -25.50
CA ARG A 132 -5.05 29.22 -24.23
C ARG A 132 -5.48 30.38 -23.31
N LYS A 133 -6.16 31.39 -23.85
CA LYS A 133 -6.65 32.56 -23.09
C LYS A 133 -7.88 32.22 -22.23
N ASN A 134 -8.67 31.21 -22.59
CA ASN A 134 -9.87 30.79 -21.88
C ASN A 134 -9.68 29.42 -21.21
N ARG A 135 -8.53 29.25 -20.55
CA ARG A 135 -8.22 28.01 -19.84
C ARG A 135 -9.09 27.87 -18.59
N GLN A 136 -9.72 26.73 -18.44
CA GLN A 136 -10.48 26.38 -17.25
C GLN A 136 -9.74 25.30 -16.47
N LYS A 137 -9.51 25.55 -15.17
CA LYS A 137 -8.82 24.58 -14.32
C LYS A 137 -9.72 23.38 -14.05
N CYS A 138 -9.20 22.18 -14.28
CA CYS A 138 -9.92 20.95 -13.99
C CYS A 138 -9.91 20.68 -12.48
N LYS A 139 -11.10 20.62 -11.86
CA LYS A 139 -11.24 20.34 -10.42
C LYS A 139 -10.78 18.93 -10.06
N ASP A 140 -10.97 17.98 -10.97
CA ASP A 140 -10.62 16.57 -10.74
C ASP A 140 -9.09 16.38 -10.69
N TYR A 141 -8.35 17.13 -11.50
CA TYR A 141 -6.88 17.16 -11.44
C TYR A 141 -6.39 17.58 -10.05
N ASP A 142 -6.90 18.70 -9.53
CA ASP A 142 -6.51 19.21 -8.22
C ASP A 142 -6.86 18.22 -7.09
N ALA A 143 -8.03 17.57 -7.18
CA ALA A 143 -8.46 16.59 -6.21
C ALA A 143 -7.54 15.36 -6.19
N LYS A 144 -7.19 14.83 -7.38
CA LYS A 144 -6.26 13.70 -7.52
C LYS A 144 -4.85 14.06 -7.04
N TRP A 145 -4.38 15.27 -7.36
CA TRP A 145 -3.08 15.75 -6.90
C TRP A 145 -3.01 15.85 -5.37
N LYS A 146 -4.04 16.42 -4.72
CA LYS A 146 -4.11 16.48 -3.25
C LYS A 146 -4.14 15.09 -2.62
N LEU A 147 -4.90 14.17 -3.21
CA LEU A 147 -5.00 12.80 -2.72
C LEU A 147 -3.64 12.09 -2.75
N LEU A 148 -2.88 12.26 -3.83
CA LEU A 148 -1.52 11.72 -3.91
C LEU A 148 -0.56 12.43 -2.95
N ASP A 149 -0.66 13.75 -2.80
CA ASP A 149 0.21 14.48 -1.87
C ASP A 149 0.00 14.00 -0.42
N GLU A 150 -1.25 13.71 -0.05
CA GLU A 150 -1.57 13.06 1.23
C GLU A 150 -1.03 11.63 1.32
N LEU A 151 -1.18 10.82 0.27
CA LEU A 151 -0.61 9.47 0.22
C LEU A 151 0.91 9.50 0.38
N ASN A 152 1.60 10.36 -0.35
CA ASN A 152 3.05 10.56 -0.26
C ASN A 152 3.46 10.92 1.18
N LYS A 153 2.80 11.90 1.80
CA LYS A 153 3.07 12.29 3.19
C LYS A 153 2.92 11.11 4.16
N LYS A 154 1.86 10.31 4.02
CA LYS A 154 1.63 9.13 4.87
C LYS A 154 2.74 8.10 4.72
N LEU A 155 3.13 7.81 3.49
CA LEU A 155 4.22 6.87 3.21
C LEU A 155 5.55 7.37 3.77
N LEU A 156 5.88 8.65 3.62
CA LEU A 156 7.10 9.23 4.20
C LEU A 156 7.13 9.09 5.73
N VAL A 157 6.03 9.44 6.40
CA VAL A 157 5.91 9.28 7.85
C VAL A 157 6.05 7.82 8.26
N PHE A 158 5.45 6.90 7.50
CA PHE A 158 5.59 5.47 7.74
C PHE A 158 7.05 5.01 7.61
N PHE A 159 7.73 5.30 6.50
CA PHE A 159 9.14 4.89 6.29
C PHE A 159 10.09 5.52 7.32
N GLN A 160 9.83 6.76 7.71
CA GLN A 160 10.59 7.43 8.77
C GLN A 160 10.40 6.74 10.12
N ARG A 161 9.16 6.42 10.50
CA ARG A 161 8.88 5.77 11.79
C ARG A 161 9.34 4.32 11.83
N GLU A 162 9.10 3.57 10.77
CA GLU A 162 9.35 2.13 10.72
C GLU A 162 10.83 1.79 10.50
N PHE A 163 11.53 2.57 9.66
CA PHE A 163 12.90 2.26 9.24
C PHE A 163 13.90 3.36 9.57
N SER A 164 13.48 4.42 10.28
CA SER A 164 14.33 5.57 10.62
C SER A 164 14.93 6.26 9.37
N TRP A 165 14.22 6.24 8.24
CA TRP A 165 14.65 6.93 7.03
C TRP A 165 14.41 8.42 7.16
N CYS A 166 15.41 9.22 6.78
CA CYS A 166 15.31 10.67 6.74
C CYS A 166 15.05 11.11 5.31
N PHE A 167 14.13 12.06 5.11
CA PHE A 167 13.77 12.57 3.78
C PHE A 167 13.99 14.09 3.73
N PRO A 168 14.48 14.63 2.60
CA PRO A 168 14.54 16.08 2.43
C PRO A 168 13.14 16.68 2.32
N LYS A 169 13.03 17.98 2.62
CA LYS A 169 11.77 18.70 2.55
C LYS A 169 11.16 18.63 1.15
N GLY A 170 9.90 18.21 1.06
CA GLY A 170 9.17 18.11 -0.20
C GLY A 170 9.49 16.87 -1.03
N TYR A 171 10.24 15.91 -0.49
CA TYR A 171 10.57 14.66 -1.17
C TYR A 171 9.33 13.92 -1.68
N LYS A 172 9.44 13.37 -2.89
CA LYS A 172 8.39 12.60 -3.55
C LYS A 172 8.85 11.16 -3.75
N LEU A 173 8.02 10.22 -3.28
CA LEU A 173 8.18 8.79 -3.50
C LEU A 173 7.71 8.34 -4.90
N TYR A 174 7.39 9.29 -5.76
CA TYR A 174 6.94 9.06 -7.12
C TYR A 174 7.67 10.00 -8.09
N GLU A 175 7.73 9.58 -9.34
CA GLU A 175 8.38 10.27 -10.44
C GLU A 175 7.57 10.11 -11.74
N ASP A 176 7.98 10.78 -12.80
CA ASP A 176 7.39 10.58 -14.13
C ASP A 176 7.64 9.16 -14.62
N ALA A 177 6.57 8.49 -15.05
CA ALA A 177 6.68 7.14 -15.57
C ALA A 177 7.36 7.17 -16.94
N VAL A 178 8.52 6.53 -17.05
CA VAL A 178 9.36 6.54 -18.27
C VAL A 178 8.67 5.89 -19.47
N THR A 179 7.73 4.97 -19.23
CA THR A 179 7.12 4.08 -20.23
C THR A 179 5.64 4.38 -20.53
N ALA A 180 5.05 5.41 -19.92
CA ALA A 180 3.62 5.65 -19.96
C ALA A 180 3.24 6.95 -20.70
N THR A 181 1.94 7.16 -20.90
CA THR A 181 1.40 8.35 -21.58
C THR A 181 1.83 9.64 -20.87
N ASP A 182 1.97 10.72 -21.64
CA ASP A 182 2.49 12.01 -21.16
C ASP A 182 1.73 12.49 -19.90
N GLY A 183 2.43 12.61 -18.77
CA GLY A 183 1.87 13.00 -17.47
C GLY A 183 1.58 11.88 -16.47
N ASP A 184 1.79 10.62 -16.84
CA ASP A 184 1.68 9.49 -15.91
C ASP A 184 2.87 9.43 -14.95
N LYS A 185 2.60 8.97 -13.73
CA LYS A 185 3.58 8.87 -12.64
C LYS A 185 3.68 7.43 -12.15
N SER A 186 4.85 7.05 -11.67
CA SER A 186 5.11 5.77 -11.00
C SER A 186 5.76 6.00 -9.64
N PHE A 187 5.59 5.05 -8.71
CA PHE A 187 6.38 5.06 -7.48
C PHE A 187 7.85 4.74 -7.77
N LYS A 188 8.76 5.28 -6.95
CA LYS A 188 10.20 5.04 -7.04
C LYS A 188 10.63 3.67 -6.49
N PHE A 189 9.81 3.07 -5.63
CA PHE A 189 10.02 1.71 -5.16
C PHE A 189 9.50 0.70 -6.19
N ILE A 190 9.99 -0.53 -6.10
CA ILE A 190 9.54 -1.61 -6.97
C ILE A 190 8.13 -2.00 -6.55
N VAL A 191 7.17 -1.93 -7.47
CA VAL A 191 5.87 -2.57 -7.27
C VAL A 191 6.06 -4.04 -7.60
N GLY A 192 5.99 -4.87 -6.57
CA GLY A 192 6.11 -6.31 -6.75
C GLY A 192 4.83 -6.88 -7.36
N VAL A 193 4.97 -8.02 -8.03
CA VAL A 193 3.83 -8.79 -8.51
C VAL A 193 2.98 -9.17 -7.28
N PRO A 194 1.66 -8.93 -7.29
CA PRO A 194 0.78 -9.35 -6.22
C PRO A 194 1.07 -10.81 -5.83
N SER A 195 1.08 -11.13 -4.54
CA SER A 195 1.35 -12.48 -4.05
C SER A 195 0.41 -13.54 -4.66
N SER A 196 -0.79 -13.11 -5.10
CA SER A 196 -1.76 -13.92 -5.84
C SER A 196 -1.46 -14.13 -7.34
N LYS A 197 -0.38 -13.55 -7.87
CA LYS A 197 0.08 -13.73 -9.27
C LYS A 197 1.36 -14.55 -9.39
N ASP A 198 2.03 -14.91 -8.28
CA ASP A 198 3.07 -15.95 -8.27
C ASP A 198 2.49 -17.38 -8.24
N GLN A 199 1.17 -17.49 -8.39
CA GLN A 199 0.55 -18.64 -9.04
C GLN A 199 -0.29 -18.09 -10.19
N GLU A 200 0.17 -18.27 -11.43
CA GLU A 200 -0.76 -18.78 -12.44
C GLU A 200 -1.37 -20.03 -11.78
N ALA A 201 -2.52 -19.85 -11.13
CA ALA A 201 -3.32 -20.96 -10.71
C ALA A 201 -3.51 -21.81 -11.97
N PRO A 202 -3.04 -23.06 -12.01
CA PRO A 202 -3.43 -23.94 -13.10
C PRO A 202 -4.96 -23.86 -13.15
N LEU A 203 -5.56 -23.71 -14.34
CA LEU A 203 -7.00 -23.51 -14.54
C LEU A 203 -7.87 -24.38 -13.60
N ASP A 204 -7.38 -25.57 -13.25
CA ASP A 204 -7.84 -26.44 -12.16
C ASP A 204 -8.22 -25.76 -10.82
N ASN A 205 -7.56 -24.69 -10.38
CA ASN A 205 -7.85 -24.04 -9.10
C ASN A 205 -9.02 -23.04 -9.20
N ILE A 206 -9.20 -22.40 -10.35
CA ILE A 206 -10.36 -21.53 -10.62
C ILE A 206 -11.59 -22.42 -10.86
N GLU A 207 -11.43 -23.52 -11.59
CA GLU A 207 -12.48 -24.50 -11.85
C GLU A 207 -13.04 -25.11 -10.56
N LYS A 208 -12.21 -25.33 -9.53
CA LYS A 208 -12.65 -25.81 -8.20
C LYS A 208 -13.77 -24.97 -7.58
N ARG A 209 -13.80 -23.66 -7.82
CA ARG A 209 -14.85 -22.78 -7.32
C ARG A 209 -16.23 -23.10 -7.93
N PHE A 210 -16.24 -23.57 -9.17
CA PHE A 210 -17.46 -23.91 -9.89
C PHE A 210 -17.86 -25.38 -9.69
N LEU A 211 -16.95 -26.25 -9.25
CA LEU A 211 -17.24 -27.66 -8.99
C LEU A 211 -18.34 -27.88 -7.93
N SER A 212 -18.53 -26.97 -6.97
CA SER A 212 -19.60 -27.07 -5.97
C SER A 212 -20.97 -26.60 -6.49
N HIS A 213 -21.04 -25.95 -7.65
CA HIS A 213 -22.28 -25.41 -8.19
C HIS A 213 -23.12 -26.51 -8.85
N ASP A 214 -24.44 -26.45 -8.66
CA ASP A 214 -25.37 -27.18 -9.51
C ASP A 214 -25.50 -26.51 -10.89
N GLU A 215 -26.14 -27.19 -11.84
CA GLU A 215 -26.23 -26.74 -13.22
C GLU A 215 -26.92 -25.37 -13.35
N SER A 216 -27.96 -25.12 -12.54
CA SER A 216 -28.74 -23.87 -12.57
C SER A 216 -27.95 -22.68 -12.04
N ASN A 217 -27.22 -22.89 -10.93
CA ASN A 217 -26.40 -21.86 -10.32
C ASN A 217 -25.17 -21.55 -11.18
N LEU A 218 -24.56 -22.57 -11.80
CA LEU A 218 -23.46 -22.38 -12.75
C LEU A 218 -23.90 -21.55 -13.97
N VAL A 219 -25.08 -21.83 -14.55
CA VAL A 219 -25.64 -21.05 -15.66
C VAL A 219 -25.88 -19.59 -15.26
N LYS A 220 -26.39 -19.33 -14.05
CA LYS A 220 -26.59 -17.96 -13.56
C LYS A 220 -25.27 -17.21 -13.42
N GLU A 221 -24.26 -17.84 -12.84
CA GLU A 221 -22.95 -17.21 -12.65
C GLU A 221 -22.25 -16.93 -13.99
N ILE A 222 -22.34 -17.85 -14.96
CA ILE A 222 -21.84 -17.64 -16.33
C ILE A 222 -22.52 -16.45 -17.00
N ARG A 223 -23.84 -16.29 -16.83
CA ARG A 223 -24.55 -15.13 -17.40
C ARG A 223 -24.10 -13.81 -16.80
N VAL A 224 -23.84 -13.77 -15.49
CA VAL A 224 -23.31 -12.56 -14.84
C VAL A 224 -21.92 -12.26 -15.40
N LEU A 225 -21.02 -13.25 -15.42
CA LEU A 225 -19.66 -13.10 -15.95
C LEU A 225 -19.64 -12.67 -17.42
N ASN A 226 -20.58 -13.19 -18.23
CA ASN A 226 -20.70 -12.86 -19.64
C ASN A 226 -21.27 -11.45 -19.86
N ASN A 227 -22.24 -11.03 -19.06
CA ASN A 227 -22.77 -9.67 -19.12
C ASN A 227 -21.71 -8.64 -18.71
N ASP A 228 -20.96 -8.92 -17.64
CA ASP A 228 -19.85 -8.07 -17.21
C ASP A 228 -18.79 -7.96 -18.31
N PHE A 229 -18.44 -9.09 -18.96
CA PHE A 229 -17.52 -9.09 -20.10
C PHE A 229 -18.06 -8.34 -21.33
N SER A 230 -19.34 -8.50 -21.66
CA SER A 230 -19.98 -7.81 -22.79
C SER A 230 -19.93 -6.29 -22.64
N VAL A 231 -20.14 -5.80 -21.41
CA VAL A 231 -20.04 -4.37 -21.06
C VAL A 231 -18.59 -3.85 -21.16
N ASP A 232 -17.60 -4.65 -20.77
CA ASP A 232 -16.16 -4.31 -20.81
C ASP A 232 -15.43 -4.65 -22.12
N SER A 233 -16.11 -5.29 -23.08
CA SER A 233 -15.50 -5.79 -24.34
C SER A 233 -14.99 -4.70 -25.28
N PHE A 234 -15.29 -3.42 -24.99
CA PHE A 234 -14.69 -2.28 -25.70
C PHE A 234 -13.20 -2.07 -25.38
N VAL A 235 -12.66 -2.73 -24.35
CA VAL A 235 -11.28 -2.54 -23.85
C VAL A 235 -10.45 -3.83 -23.85
N HIS A 236 -11.08 -5.01 -23.86
CA HIS A 236 -10.41 -6.32 -23.78
C HIS A 236 -10.87 -7.28 -24.88
N ASN A 237 -9.94 -7.87 -25.64
CA ASN A 237 -10.21 -8.80 -26.75
C ASN A 237 -10.35 -10.28 -26.33
N GLU A 238 -10.02 -10.62 -25.08
CA GLU A 238 -10.00 -11.99 -24.59
C GLU A 238 -11.00 -12.18 -23.42
N PRO A 239 -11.74 -13.31 -23.38
CA PRO A 239 -12.69 -13.57 -22.32
C PRO A 239 -11.98 -13.78 -20.97
N PRO A 240 -12.52 -13.27 -19.85
CA PRO A 240 -11.95 -13.43 -18.53
C PRO A 240 -11.75 -14.90 -18.16
N GLU A 241 -10.65 -15.20 -17.45
CA GLU A 241 -10.29 -16.56 -17.03
C GLU A 241 -11.40 -17.26 -16.23
N PHE A 242 -12.18 -16.51 -15.43
CA PHE A 242 -13.33 -17.04 -14.68
C PHE A 242 -14.47 -17.50 -15.60
N LEU A 243 -14.71 -16.80 -16.70
CA LEU A 243 -15.73 -17.19 -17.67
C LEU A 243 -15.30 -18.48 -18.37
N VAL A 244 -14.03 -18.56 -18.80
CA VAL A 244 -13.47 -19.77 -19.42
C VAL A 244 -13.53 -20.97 -18.47
N ALA A 245 -13.12 -20.81 -17.21
CA ALA A 245 -13.16 -21.86 -16.21
C ALA A 245 -14.59 -22.35 -15.89
N ALA A 246 -15.56 -21.44 -15.76
CA ALA A 246 -16.96 -21.81 -15.53
C ALA A 246 -17.54 -22.61 -16.71
N LEU A 247 -17.21 -22.23 -17.94
CA LEU A 247 -17.61 -22.96 -19.15
C LEU A 247 -16.95 -24.34 -19.24
N ASN A 248 -15.68 -24.47 -18.86
CA ASN A 248 -14.98 -25.75 -18.79
C ASN A 248 -15.60 -26.69 -17.75
N VAL A 249 -15.97 -26.18 -16.57
CA VAL A 249 -16.71 -26.98 -15.58
C VAL A 249 -18.07 -27.41 -16.10
N GLY A 250 -18.76 -26.54 -16.84
CA GLY A 250 -19.99 -26.91 -17.55
C GLY A 250 -19.81 -28.09 -18.51
N ARG A 251 -18.73 -28.05 -19.30
CA ARG A 251 -18.36 -29.11 -20.25
C ARG A 251 -17.96 -30.41 -19.55
N SER A 252 -17.14 -30.34 -18.50
CA SER A 252 -16.58 -31.52 -17.82
C SER A 252 -17.57 -32.17 -16.84
N LYS A 253 -18.34 -31.39 -16.09
CA LYS A 253 -19.27 -31.88 -15.05
C LYS A 253 -20.66 -32.20 -15.59
N PHE A 254 -21.16 -31.40 -16.53
CA PHE A 254 -22.54 -31.52 -17.03
C PHE A 254 -22.61 -31.92 -18.52
N GLY A 255 -21.47 -32.19 -19.16
CA GLY A 255 -21.42 -32.67 -20.53
C GLY A 255 -21.95 -31.68 -21.55
N TRP A 256 -21.85 -30.38 -21.29
CA TRP A 256 -22.34 -29.35 -22.21
C TRP A 256 -21.60 -29.40 -23.55
N ASN A 257 -22.36 -29.35 -24.63
CA ASN A 257 -21.83 -29.20 -25.98
C ASN A 257 -21.78 -27.71 -26.39
N ASP A 258 -21.10 -27.43 -27.49
CA ASP A 258 -20.94 -26.04 -27.97
C ASP A 258 -22.27 -25.34 -28.23
N LYS A 259 -23.29 -26.09 -28.66
CA LYS A 259 -24.64 -25.53 -28.86
C LYS A 259 -25.24 -25.00 -27.55
N LYS A 260 -25.16 -25.79 -26.48
CA LYS A 260 -25.68 -25.41 -25.15
C LYS A 260 -24.88 -24.26 -24.53
N VAL A 261 -23.56 -24.28 -24.71
CA VAL A 261 -22.66 -23.19 -24.31
C VAL A 261 -23.07 -21.88 -25.00
N MET A 262 -23.31 -21.90 -26.31
CA MET A 262 -23.74 -20.73 -27.06
C MET A 262 -25.13 -20.24 -26.63
N GLU A 263 -26.08 -21.15 -26.36
CA GLU A 263 -27.41 -20.79 -25.83
C GLU A 263 -27.34 -20.08 -24.46
N ILE A 264 -26.37 -20.42 -23.62
CA ILE A 264 -26.17 -19.81 -22.30
C ILE A 264 -25.55 -18.41 -22.41
N ILE A 265 -24.64 -18.22 -23.37
CA ILE A 265 -23.87 -16.98 -23.58
C ILE A 265 -24.64 -15.96 -24.44
N GLN A 266 -25.58 -16.39 -25.29
CA GLN A 266 -26.38 -15.51 -26.16
C GLN A 266 -27.63 -14.91 -25.48
N TYR A 267 -27.89 -15.25 -24.21
CA TYR A 267 -29.02 -14.78 -23.41
C TYR A 267 -28.58 -13.88 -22.26
#